data_AF-A0A8T3Z3H3-F1
#
_entry.id   AF-A0A8T3Z3H3-F1
#
_cell.length_a   1.000
_cell.length_b   1.000
_cell.length_c   1.000
_cell.angle_alpha   90.00
_cell.angle_beta   90.00
_cell.angle_gamma   90.00
#
_symmetry.space_group_name_H-M   'P 1'
#
loop_
_entity.id
_entity.type
_entity.pdbx_description
1 polymer ?
#
loop_
_entity_poly.entity_id
_entity_poly.type
_entity_poly.pdbx_seq_one_letter_code
_entity_poly.pdbx_strand_id
1 'polypeptide(L)'
;MFGPKVYQQQLEELGIDGVEIDVSTIEMAMQTLNELEEYEDILKKMRHNIRMDIRNIRKEYLSLLKELNPSPEETRKKSSREIQKRIKKKKSILKKRDTKIKSYELIENMIDNYLTQIDDARIYIRNSIERRVG
;
A
#
# COMPACT_ATOMS: atom_id res chain seq x y z
N MET A 1 -7.98 8.66 7.64
CA MET A 1 -6.67 8.29 7.07
C MET A 1 -5.94 7.55 8.17
N PHE A 2 -5.66 6.27 7.99
CA PHE A 2 -4.91 5.51 8.97
C PHE A 2 -3.41 5.80 8.81
N GLY A 3 -2.66 5.77 9.91
CA GLY A 3 -1.20 5.89 9.84
C GLY A 3 -0.57 4.61 9.27
N PRO A 4 0.64 4.66 8.68
CA PRO A 4 1.32 3.44 8.19
C PRO A 4 1.43 2.37 9.29
N LYS A 5 1.73 2.77 10.52
CA LYS A 5 1.82 1.85 11.67
C LYS A 5 0.54 1.05 11.93
N VAL A 6 -0.63 1.61 11.64
CA VAL A 6 -1.91 0.92 11.82
C VAL A 6 -2.04 -0.20 10.79
N TYR A 7 -1.69 0.07 9.53
CA TYR A 7 -1.69 -0.98 8.49
C TYR A 7 -0.65 -2.06 8.76
N GLN A 8 0.52 -1.68 9.29
CA GLN A 8 1.53 -2.64 9.70
C GLN A 8 1.01 -3.55 10.82
N GLN A 9 0.40 -2.97 11.85
CA GLN A 9 -0.19 -3.74 12.94
C GLN A 9 -1.31 -4.67 12.44
N GLN A 10 -2.18 -4.20 11.55
CA GLN A 10 -3.22 -5.04 10.94
C GLN A 10 -2.64 -6.23 10.16
N LEU A 11 -1.48 -6.03 9.51
CA LEU A 11 -0.79 -7.09 8.77
C LEU A 11 -0.18 -8.12 9.73
N GLU A 12 0.42 -7.66 10.82
CA GLU A 12 0.97 -8.51 11.88
C GLU A 12 -0.15 -9.30 12.59
N GLU A 13 -1.27 -8.66 12.89
CA GLU A 13 -2.45 -9.28 13.53
C GLU A 13 -3.17 -10.27 12.61
N LEU A 14 -3.01 -10.14 11.29
CA LEU A 14 -3.56 -11.11 10.33
C LEU A 14 -2.94 -12.50 10.52
N GLY A 15 -1.71 -12.57 11.05
CA GLY A 15 -1.04 -13.83 11.35
C GLY A 15 -0.76 -14.68 10.11
N ILE A 16 -0.71 -14.08 8.92
CA ILE A 16 -0.44 -14.78 7.66
C ILE A 16 1.01 -15.31 7.61
N ASP A 17 1.91 -14.68 8.37
CA ASP A 17 3.28 -15.17 8.54
C ASP A 17 3.29 -16.49 9.30
N GLY A 18 3.74 -17.55 8.63
CA GLY A 18 3.86 -18.89 9.21
C GLY A 18 2.65 -19.80 9.01
N VAL A 19 1.67 -19.40 8.18
CA VAL A 19 0.61 -20.31 7.74
C VAL A 19 1.22 -21.48 6.97
N GLU A 20 0.98 -22.70 7.45
CA GLU A 20 1.42 -23.93 6.79
C GLU A 20 0.37 -24.41 5.79
N ILE A 21 0.82 -24.78 4.59
CA ILE A 21 -0.07 -25.34 3.56
C ILE A 21 -0.21 -26.84 3.79
N ASP A 22 -1.32 -27.27 4.38
CA ASP A 22 -1.62 -28.69 4.56
C ASP A 22 -2.46 -29.23 3.38
N VAL A 23 -1.83 -30.09 2.59
CA VAL A 23 -2.48 -30.84 1.50
C VAL A 23 -2.48 -32.35 1.75
N SER A 24 -2.35 -32.78 3.01
CA SER A 24 -2.33 -34.19 3.41
C SER A 24 -3.59 -34.94 3.00
N THR A 25 -4.75 -34.28 3.02
CA THR A 25 -6.03 -34.79 2.52
C THR A 25 -6.72 -33.77 1.61
N ILE A 26 -7.72 -34.21 0.83
CA ILE A 26 -8.53 -33.28 0.01
C ILE A 26 -9.28 -32.29 0.90
N GLU A 27 -9.78 -32.76 2.06
CA GLU A 27 -10.48 -31.92 3.03
C GLU A 27 -9.57 -30.81 3.58
N MET A 28 -8.35 -31.16 4.01
CA MET A 28 -7.37 -30.19 4.50
C MET A 28 -6.96 -29.20 3.40
N ALA A 29 -6.78 -29.69 2.17
CA ALA A 29 -6.49 -28.86 1.01
C ALA A 29 -7.62 -27.85 0.72
N MET A 30 -8.88 -28.28 0.80
CA MET A 30 -10.03 -27.39 0.64
C MET A 30 -10.17 -26.38 1.77
N GLN A 31 -9.93 -26.79 3.02
CA GLN A 31 -9.92 -25.89 4.16
C GLN A 31 -8.85 -24.80 3.99
N THR A 32 -7.63 -25.20 3.66
CA THR A 32 -6.52 -24.27 3.40
C THR A 32 -6.86 -23.29 2.27
N LEU A 33 -7.54 -23.73 1.20
CA LEU A 33 -7.99 -22.83 0.13
C LEU A 33 -8.97 -21.75 0.62
N ASN A 34 -9.91 -22.12 1.50
CA ASN A 34 -10.87 -21.17 2.07
C ASN A 34 -10.16 -20.15 2.97
N GLU A 35 -9.23 -20.58 3.82
CA GLU A 35 -8.44 -19.69 4.67
C GLU A 35 -7.62 -18.70 3.82
N LEU A 36 -6.98 -19.18 2.75
CA LEU A 36 -6.25 -18.33 1.79
C LEU A 36 -7.17 -17.31 1.08
N GLU A 37 -8.44 -17.64 0.85
CA GLU A 37 -9.44 -16.71 0.30
C GLU A 37 -9.81 -15.60 1.28
N GLU A 38 -10.03 -15.94 2.55
CA GLU A 38 -10.28 -14.94 3.59
C GLU A 38 -9.10 -13.97 3.74
N TYR A 39 -7.87 -14.49 3.74
CA TYR A 39 -6.67 -13.66 3.78
C TYR A 39 -6.57 -12.73 2.57
N GLU A 40 -6.82 -13.24 1.37
CA GLU A 40 -6.76 -12.44 0.14
C GLU A 40 -7.72 -11.26 0.19
N ASP A 41 -8.95 -11.48 0.65
CA ASP A 41 -9.98 -10.44 0.75
C ASP A 41 -9.59 -9.33 1.74
N ILE A 42 -9.06 -9.71 2.90
CA ILE A 42 -8.55 -8.75 3.89
C ILE A 42 -7.39 -7.95 3.30
N LEU A 43 -6.41 -8.61 2.68
CA LEU A 43 -5.25 -7.98 2.06
C LEU A 43 -5.66 -7.02 0.92
N LYS A 44 -6.60 -7.42 0.06
CA LYS A 44 -7.16 -6.54 -1.00
C LYS A 44 -7.80 -5.29 -0.42
N LYS A 45 -8.55 -5.42 0.67
CA LYS A 45 -9.19 -4.30 1.36
C LYS A 45 -8.15 -3.36 1.99
N MET A 46 -7.13 -3.91 2.65
CA MET A 46 -6.01 -3.13 3.19
C MET A 46 -5.29 -2.36 2.08
N ARG A 47 -4.93 -3.02 0.97
CA ARG A 47 -4.30 -2.40 -0.19
C ARG A 47 -5.14 -1.25 -0.76
N HIS A 48 -6.45 -1.44 -0.87
CA HIS A 48 -7.35 -0.38 -1.31
C HIS A 48 -7.29 0.86 -0.40
N ASN A 49 -7.36 0.63 0.92
CA ASN A 49 -7.34 1.70 1.92
C ASN A 49 -6.00 2.45 1.92
N ILE A 50 -4.87 1.74 1.82
CA ILE A 50 -3.54 2.35 1.66
C ILE A 50 -3.48 3.25 0.42
N ARG A 51 -3.96 2.76 -0.73
CA ARG A 51 -4.01 3.56 -1.97
C ARG A 51 -4.88 4.80 -1.82
N MET A 52 -6.01 4.71 -1.12
CA MET A 52 -6.86 5.86 -0.80
C MET A 52 -6.14 6.88 0.07
N ASP A 53 -5.42 6.44 1.10
CA ASP A 53 -4.65 7.30 1.99
C ASP A 53 -3.50 7.98 1.26
N ILE A 54 -2.75 7.26 0.40
CA ILE A 54 -1.73 7.85 -0.49
C ILE A 54 -2.35 8.92 -1.40
N ARG A 55 -3.52 8.65 -2.01
CA ARG A 55 -4.23 9.64 -2.83
C ARG A 55 -4.60 10.89 -2.04
N ASN A 56 -5.07 10.73 -0.81
CA ASN A 56 -5.42 11.84 0.06
C ASN A 56 -4.19 12.68 0.45
N ILE A 57 -3.06 12.05 0.78
CA ILE A 57 -1.78 12.73 1.02
C ILE A 57 -1.37 13.55 -0.22
N ARG A 58 -1.46 12.95 -1.42
CA ARG A 58 -1.13 13.66 -2.67
C ARG A 58 -2.02 14.90 -2.87
N LYS A 59 -3.32 14.80 -2.58
CA LYS A 59 -4.26 15.92 -2.65
C LYS A 59 -3.94 17.02 -1.63
N GLU A 60 -3.69 16.67 -0.37
CA GLU A 60 -3.31 17.59 0.70
C GLU A 60 -2.09 18.44 0.28
N TYR A 61 -1.05 17.78 -0.19
CA TYR A 61 0.19 18.44 -0.60
C TYR A 61 0.03 19.25 -1.89
N LEU A 62 -0.86 18.85 -2.80
CA LEU A 62 -1.18 19.64 -3.99
C LEU A 62 -1.85 20.98 -3.61
N SER A 63 -2.75 20.98 -2.62
CA SER A 63 -3.38 22.21 -2.10
C SER A 63 -2.34 23.15 -1.49
N LEU A 64 -1.43 22.63 -0.66
CA LEU A 64 -0.32 23.41 -0.10
C LEU A 64 0.59 24.02 -1.17
N LEU A 65 0.83 23.30 -2.27
CA LEU A 65 1.60 23.82 -3.40
C LEU A 65 0.86 24.89 -4.20
N LYS A 66 -0.47 24.79 -4.30
CA LYS A 66 -1.33 25.80 -4.94
C LYS A 66 -1.36 27.11 -4.15
N GLU A 67 -1.49 27.04 -2.82
CA GLU A 67 -1.39 28.22 -1.94
C GLU A 67 -0.04 28.92 -2.06
N LEU A 68 1.01 28.15 -2.36
CA LEU A 68 2.32 28.71 -2.63
C LEU A 68 2.44 29.31 -4.03
N ASN A 69 1.44 29.30 -4.91
CA ASN A 69 1.50 29.98 -6.21
C ASN A 69 1.17 31.45 -6.09
N PRO A 70 1.99 32.35 -6.65
CA PRO A 70 1.72 33.77 -6.51
C PRO A 70 0.62 34.14 -7.52
N SER A 71 -0.09 35.23 -7.28
CA SER A 71 -0.88 35.80 -8.37
C SER A 71 0.05 36.29 -9.50
N PRO A 72 -0.45 36.41 -10.74
CA PRO A 72 0.31 36.97 -11.85
C PRO A 72 0.93 38.35 -11.51
N GLU A 73 0.22 39.16 -10.73
CA GLU A 73 0.65 40.48 -10.26
C GLU A 73 1.80 40.41 -9.26
N GLU A 74 1.77 39.44 -8.34
CA GLU A 74 2.84 39.20 -7.38
C GLU A 74 4.14 38.72 -8.05
N THR A 75 4.06 38.03 -9.19
CA THR A 75 5.25 37.55 -9.92
C THR A 75 6.09 38.68 -10.49
N ARG A 76 5.48 39.83 -10.82
CA ARG A 76 6.16 40.98 -11.44
C ARG A 76 6.98 41.82 -10.46
N LYS A 77 6.75 41.67 -9.14
CA LYS A 77 7.37 42.49 -8.09
C LYS A 77 8.40 41.77 -7.21
N LYS A 78 8.68 40.48 -7.46
CA LYS A 78 9.49 39.65 -6.55
C LYS A 78 10.98 39.66 -6.88
N SER A 79 11.78 39.75 -5.82
CA SER A 79 13.24 39.63 -5.89
C SER A 79 13.67 38.20 -6.22
N SER A 80 14.81 38.03 -6.90
CA SER A 80 15.43 36.72 -7.15
C SER A 80 15.61 35.89 -5.88
N ARG A 81 15.90 36.54 -4.74
CA ARG A 81 16.03 35.90 -3.42
C ARG A 81 14.69 35.30 -2.94
N GLU A 82 13.58 35.99 -3.18
CA GLU A 82 12.25 35.52 -2.78
C GLU A 82 11.79 34.36 -3.65
N ILE A 83 12.07 34.42 -4.95
CA ILE A 83 11.84 33.33 -5.90
C ILE A 83 12.62 32.08 -5.45
N GLN A 84 13.89 32.22 -5.09
CA GLN A 84 14.70 31.10 -4.59
C GLN A 84 14.17 30.53 -3.26
N LYS A 85 13.82 31.37 -2.27
CA LYS A 85 13.21 30.91 -1.00
C LYS A 85 11.95 30.09 -1.26
N ARG A 86 11.12 30.54 -2.20
CA ARG A 86 9.88 29.87 -2.57
C ARG A 86 10.11 28.53 -3.28
N ILE A 87 11.07 28.47 -4.20
CA ILE A 87 11.50 27.21 -4.83
C ILE A 87 11.97 26.21 -3.77
N LYS A 88 12.81 26.65 -2.81
CA LYS A 88 13.27 25.81 -1.70
C LYS A 88 12.09 25.31 -0.85
N LYS A 89 11.12 26.17 -0.53
CA LYS A 89 9.91 25.78 0.21
C LYS A 89 9.09 24.72 -0.54
N LYS A 90 8.85 24.90 -1.84
CA LYS A 90 8.18 23.90 -2.69
C LYS A 90 8.92 22.56 -2.69
N LYS A 91 10.24 22.55 -2.89
CA LYS A 91 11.06 21.33 -2.82
C LYS A 91 10.95 20.64 -1.45
N SER A 92 10.95 21.40 -0.36
CA SER A 92 10.81 20.84 0.99
C SER A 92 9.46 20.15 1.21
N ILE A 93 8.38 20.71 0.66
CA ILE A 93 7.03 20.15 0.73
C ILE A 93 6.94 18.84 -0.06
N LEU A 94 7.49 18.81 -1.27
CA LEU A 94 7.59 17.58 -2.05
C LEU A 94 8.38 16.49 -1.32
N LYS A 95 9.53 16.84 -0.74
CA LYS A 95 10.34 15.88 0.03
C LYS A 95 9.57 15.31 1.23
N LYS A 96 8.81 16.15 1.95
CA LYS A 96 7.95 15.70 3.06
C LYS A 96 6.84 14.77 2.58
N ARG A 97 6.18 15.10 1.46
CA ARG A 97 5.18 14.25 0.82
C ARG A 97 5.76 12.87 0.51
N ASP A 98 6.89 12.84 -0.18
CA ASP A 98 7.51 11.60 -0.66
C ASP A 98 7.95 10.72 0.51
N THR A 99 8.51 11.34 1.55
CA THR A 99 8.87 10.63 2.79
C THR A 99 7.64 10.03 3.46
N LYS A 100 6.52 10.78 3.53
CA LYS A 100 5.26 10.32 4.14
C LYS A 100 4.66 9.17 3.34
N ILE A 101 4.66 9.25 2.00
CA ILE A 101 4.13 8.21 1.11
C ILE A 101 4.97 6.94 1.15
N LYS A 102 6.30 7.05 1.22
CA LYS A 102 7.21 5.91 1.20
C LYS A 102 6.88 4.84 2.25
N SER A 103 6.48 5.25 3.46
CA SER A 103 6.08 4.30 4.51
C SER A 103 4.82 3.52 4.16
N TYR A 104 3.87 4.11 3.42
CA TYR A 104 2.69 3.39 2.92
C TYR A 104 3.05 2.44 1.78
N GLU A 105 3.92 2.88 0.86
CA GLU A 105 4.39 2.05 -0.27
C GLU A 105 5.13 0.79 0.21
N LEU A 106 5.90 0.88 1.29
CA LEU A 106 6.55 -0.30 1.88
C LEU A 106 5.52 -1.35 2.32
N ILE A 107 4.43 -0.94 2.96
CA ILE A 107 3.39 -1.85 3.43
C ILE A 107 2.56 -2.38 2.26
N GLU A 108 2.27 -1.54 1.27
CA GLU A 108 1.62 -1.97 0.03
C GLU A 108 2.42 -3.07 -0.67
N ASN A 109 3.75 -2.92 -0.76
CA ASN A 109 4.63 -3.93 -1.35
C ASN A 109 4.62 -5.25 -0.55
N MET A 110 4.57 -5.18 0.79
CA MET A 110 4.44 -6.39 1.62
C MET A 110 3.11 -7.10 1.32
N ILE A 111 2.01 -6.36 1.26
CA ILE A 111 0.69 -6.90 0.90
C ILE A 111 0.71 -7.54 -0.49
N ASP A 112 1.30 -6.86 -1.48
CA ASP A 112 1.41 -7.41 -2.84
C ASP A 112 2.23 -8.71 -2.86
N ASN A 113 3.31 -8.80 -2.07
CA ASN A 113 4.08 -10.04 -1.92
C ASN A 113 3.26 -11.19 -1.30
N TYR A 114 2.43 -10.92 -0.29
CA TYR A 114 1.55 -11.95 0.28
C TYR A 114 0.49 -12.39 -0.71
N LEU A 115 -0.11 -11.46 -1.47
CA LEU A 115 -1.08 -11.80 -2.51
C LEU A 115 -0.47 -12.73 -3.57
N THR A 116 0.78 -12.45 -4.01
CA THR A 116 1.49 -13.35 -4.93
C THR A 116 1.73 -14.74 -4.31
N GLN A 117 2.14 -14.81 -3.05
CA GLN A 117 2.33 -16.10 -2.36
C GLN A 117 1.02 -16.89 -2.22
N ILE A 118 -0.10 -16.21 -1.96
CA ILE A 118 -1.43 -16.84 -1.93
C ILE A 118 -1.79 -17.42 -3.29
N ASP A 119 -1.54 -16.70 -4.38
CA ASP A 119 -1.82 -17.19 -5.73
C ASP A 119 -0.98 -18.42 -6.07
N ASP A 120 0.32 -18.41 -5.75
CA ASP A 120 1.22 -19.55 -5.93
C ASP A 120 0.77 -20.76 -5.09
N ALA A 121 0.40 -20.53 -3.82
CA ALA A 121 -0.11 -21.56 -2.93
C ALA A 121 -1.40 -22.21 -3.46
N ARG A 122 -2.34 -21.41 -3.98
CA ARG A 122 -3.57 -21.92 -4.58
C ARG A 122 -3.31 -22.81 -5.78
N ILE A 123 -2.37 -22.42 -6.64
CA ILE A 123 -1.97 -23.24 -7.79
C ILE A 123 -1.43 -24.59 -7.30
N TYR A 124 -0.54 -24.57 -6.31
CA TYR A 124 0.00 -25.79 -5.71
C TYR A 124 -1.10 -26.69 -5.14
N ILE A 125 -2.03 -26.13 -4.35
CA ILE A 125 -3.10 -26.90 -3.71
C ILE A 125 -4.04 -27.51 -4.76
N ARG A 126 -4.47 -26.73 -5.77
CA ARG A 126 -5.32 -27.24 -6.86
C ARG A 126 -4.66 -28.40 -7.60
N ASN A 127 -3.38 -28.27 -7.96
CA ASN A 127 -2.63 -29.34 -8.59
C ASN A 127 -2.54 -30.60 -7.70
N SER A 128 -2.44 -30.43 -6.38
CA SER A 128 -2.40 -31.55 -5.43
C SER A 128 -3.74 -32.31 -5.36
N ILE A 129 -4.86 -31.59 -5.46
CA ILE A 129 -6.21 -32.18 -5.48
C ILE A 129 -6.43 -32.92 -6.80
N GLU A 130 -6.13 -32.27 -7.93
CA GLU A 130 -6.30 -32.87 -9.27
C GLU A 130 -5.56 -34.20 -9.42
N ARG A 131 -4.32 -34.29 -8.93
CA ARG A 131 -3.53 -35.53 -8.95
C ARG A 131 -4.11 -36.69 -8.13
N ARG A 132 -5.01 -36.42 -7.19
CA ARG A 132 -5.63 -37.42 -6.32
C ARG A 132 -7.00 -37.86 -6.81
N VAL A 133 -7.66 -37.03 -7.61
CA VAL A 133 -9.03 -37.24 -8.09
C VAL A 133 -9.06 -37.69 -9.55
N GLY A 134 -8.03 -37.35 -10.34
CA GLY A 134 -7.82 -37.86 -11.71
C GLY A 134 -7.11 -39.21 -11.74
#